data_AF-A0A497GAX5-F1
#
_entry.id   AF-A0A497GAX5-F1
#
_cell.length_a   1.000
_cell.length_b   1.000
_cell.length_c   1.000
_cell.angle_alpha   90.00
_cell.angle_beta   90.00
_cell.angle_gamma   90.00
#
_symmetry.space_group_name_H-M   'P 1'
#
loop_
_entity.id
_entity.type
_entity.pdbx_description
1 polymer ?
#
loop_
_entity_poly.entity_id
_entity_poly.type
_entity_poly.pdbx_seq_one_letter_code
_entity_poly.pdbx_strand_id
1 'polypeptide(L)'
;MESLLRRLLARLRRGEALSESVHDYTHAGAAIYVGAIEDAEVGESLKPLLPLSVASPLLIVLIGRTWRGRIVARGGRIVAAELEGEEGDALRRIMRARGPALVIAFPAKASQRSSESGGPPSSP
;
A
#
# COMPACT_ATOMS: atom_id res chain seq x y z
N MET A 1 -11.59 -27.10 13.34
CA MET A 1 -12.09 -25.75 13.01
C MET A 1 -11.31 -24.63 13.72
N GLU A 2 -10.89 -24.82 14.98
CA GLU A 2 -10.04 -23.87 15.72
C GLU A 2 -8.67 -23.54 15.09
N SER A 3 -8.05 -24.47 14.35
CA SER A 3 -6.69 -24.28 13.82
C SER A 3 -6.61 -23.23 12.71
N LEU A 4 -7.66 -23.09 11.90
CA LEU A 4 -7.75 -22.07 10.85
C LEU A 4 -7.97 -20.68 11.45
N LEU A 5 -8.84 -20.57 12.46
CA LEU A 5 -9.09 -19.31 13.15
C LEU A 5 -7.85 -18.83 13.91
N ARG A 6 -7.13 -19.74 14.59
CA ARG A 6 -5.86 -19.42 15.26
C ARG A 6 -4.75 -19.05 14.28
N ARG A 7 -4.65 -19.71 13.12
CA ARG A 7 -3.71 -19.31 12.04
C ARG A 7 -4.06 -17.95 11.47
N LEU A 8 -5.34 -17.66 11.26
CA LEU A 8 -5.84 -16.37 10.77
C LEU A 8 -5.52 -15.25 11.77
N LEU A 9 -5.79 -15.46 13.06
CA LEU A 9 -5.50 -14.53 14.14
C LEU A 9 -3.99 -14.33 14.37
N ALA A 10 -3.19 -15.39 14.24
CA ALA A 10 -1.72 -15.30 14.29
C ALA A 10 -1.11 -14.61 13.05
N ARG A 11 -1.85 -14.55 11.94
CA ARG A 11 -1.49 -13.78 10.74
C ARG A 11 -1.87 -12.31 10.87
N LEU A 12 -2.96 -12.01 11.57
CA LEU A 12 -3.40 -10.66 11.89
C LEU A 12 -2.53 -10.01 12.98
N ARG A 13 -2.10 -10.78 13.99
CA ARG A 13 -1.21 -10.31 15.06
C ARG A 13 0.22 -10.02 14.62
N ARG A 14 0.63 -10.54 13.46
CA ARG A 14 2.04 -10.50 13.06
C ARG A 14 2.51 -9.18 12.46
N GLY A 15 1.61 -8.19 12.33
CA GLY A 15 1.94 -6.83 11.89
C GLY A 15 3.05 -6.85 10.86
N GLU A 16 2.77 -7.42 9.67
CA GLU A 16 3.76 -7.57 8.60
C GLU A 16 4.48 -6.23 8.46
N ALA A 17 5.74 -6.21 8.90
CA ALA A 17 6.61 -5.08 8.60
C ALA A 17 6.53 -4.87 7.10
N LEU A 18 6.31 -3.62 6.68
CA LEU A 18 6.27 -3.25 5.28
C LEU A 18 7.62 -3.64 4.68
N SER A 19 7.67 -4.81 4.04
CA SER A 19 8.89 -5.35 3.46
C SER A 19 9.15 -4.82 2.06
N GLU A 20 8.20 -4.05 1.52
CA GLU A 20 8.20 -3.57 0.15
C GLU A 20 8.19 -2.04 0.12
N SER A 21 8.77 -1.48 -0.94
CA SER A 21 8.65 -0.05 -1.21
C SER A 21 7.46 0.22 -2.12
N VAL A 22 6.79 1.35 -1.90
CA VAL A 22 5.74 1.83 -2.83
C VAL A 22 6.31 1.99 -4.25
N HIS A 23 7.60 2.34 -4.37
CA HIS A 23 8.29 2.55 -5.64
C HIS A 23 8.51 1.26 -6.44
N ASP A 24 8.37 0.10 -5.79
CA ASP A 24 8.42 -1.19 -6.46
C ASP A 24 7.10 -1.50 -7.20
N TYR A 25 6.18 -0.54 -7.28
CA TYR A 25 4.91 -0.66 -7.97
C TYR A 25 4.65 0.52 -8.91
N THR A 26 4.11 0.23 -10.09
CA THR A 26 3.55 1.25 -11.00
C THR A 26 2.06 1.08 -11.14
N HIS A 27 1.33 2.18 -11.37
CA HIS A 27 -0.05 2.08 -11.86
C HIS A 27 -0.08 1.36 -13.22
N ALA A 28 -1.09 0.52 -13.43
CA ALA A 28 -1.23 -0.37 -14.59
C ALA A 28 -2.48 -0.06 -15.42
N GLY A 29 -3.19 1.04 -15.11
CA GLY A 29 -4.41 1.44 -15.80
C GLY A 29 -5.02 2.71 -15.23
N ALA A 30 -6.27 2.96 -15.61
CA ALA A 30 -7.08 4.05 -15.08
C ALA A 30 -7.44 3.84 -13.60
N ALA A 31 -7.82 4.92 -12.91
CA ALA A 31 -8.35 4.83 -11.56
C ALA A 31 -9.63 3.98 -11.55
N ILE A 32 -9.70 3.04 -10.62
CA ILE A 32 -10.91 2.21 -10.39
C ILE A 32 -11.75 2.72 -9.22
N TYR A 33 -11.19 3.66 -8.45
CA TYR A 33 -11.86 4.29 -7.32
C TYR A 33 -11.36 5.72 -7.14
N VAL A 34 -12.30 6.63 -6.92
CA VAL A 34 -12.07 8.02 -6.49
C VAL A 34 -13.09 8.33 -5.41
N GLY A 35 -12.64 8.75 -4.23
CA GLY A 35 -13.52 9.08 -3.12
C GLY A 35 -12.91 10.11 -2.17
N ALA A 36 -13.74 10.70 -1.32
CA ALA A 36 -13.32 11.65 -0.31
C ALA A 36 -13.52 11.09 1.10
N ILE A 37 -12.61 11.42 1.99
CA ILE A 37 -12.69 11.19 3.43
C ILE A 37 -13.05 12.54 4.05
N GLU A 38 -14.11 12.61 4.85
CA GLU A 38 -14.52 13.86 5.51
C GLU A 38 -14.30 13.79 7.02
N ASP A 39 -14.92 12.82 7.70
CA ASP A 39 -14.87 12.69 9.16
C ASP A 39 -14.61 11.24 9.62
N ALA A 40 -13.77 10.53 8.85
CA ALA A 40 -13.37 9.17 9.14
C ALA A 40 -11.84 9.05 9.21
N GLU A 41 -11.38 8.00 9.88
CA GLU A 41 -9.97 7.60 9.75
C GLU A 41 -9.73 7.07 8.34
N VAL A 42 -8.56 7.38 7.79
CA VAL A 42 -8.13 6.83 6.49
C VAL A 42 -8.22 5.31 6.51
N GLY A 43 -7.82 4.66 7.61
CA GLY A 43 -7.85 3.20 7.70
C GLY A 43 -9.23 2.58 7.49
N GLU A 44 -10.29 3.21 8.01
CA GLU A 44 -11.67 2.78 7.78
C GLU A 44 -12.09 2.98 6.32
N SER A 45 -11.68 4.09 5.74
CA SER A 45 -11.99 4.47 4.36
C SER A 45 -11.31 3.57 3.32
N LEU A 46 -10.21 2.90 3.69
CA LEU A 46 -9.51 1.95 2.82
C LEU A 46 -10.10 0.54 2.85
N LYS A 47 -10.93 0.18 3.83
CA LYS A 47 -11.52 -1.18 3.95
C LYS A 47 -12.22 -1.66 2.67
N PRO A 48 -13.01 -0.83 1.95
CA PRO A 48 -13.65 -1.24 0.71
C PRO A 48 -12.67 -1.57 -0.44
N LEU A 49 -11.44 -1.05 -0.38
CA LEU A 49 -10.42 -1.27 -1.41
C LEU A 49 -9.61 -2.55 -1.18
N LEU A 50 -9.57 -3.07 0.05
CA LEU A 50 -8.81 -4.27 0.36
C LEU A 50 -9.28 -5.52 -0.42
N PRO A 51 -10.59 -5.81 -0.55
CA PRO A 51 -11.05 -6.92 -1.39
C PRO A 51 -10.61 -6.82 -2.85
N LEU A 52 -10.60 -5.60 -3.42
CA LEU A 52 -10.13 -5.36 -4.79
C LEU A 52 -8.63 -5.70 -4.94
N SER A 53 -7.85 -5.50 -3.89
CA SER A 53 -6.42 -5.86 -3.87
C SER A 53 -6.11 -7.37 -3.89
N VAL A 54 -7.13 -8.22 -3.68
CA VAL A 54 -6.98 -9.69 -3.77
C VAL A 54 -6.87 -10.14 -5.22
N ALA A 55 -7.52 -9.45 -6.16
CA ALA A 55 -7.47 -9.76 -7.58
C ALA A 55 -6.17 -9.26 -8.25
N SER A 56 -5.70 -8.08 -7.85
CA SER A 56 -4.47 -7.46 -8.33
C SER A 56 -3.95 -6.45 -7.31
N PRO A 57 -2.64 -6.17 -7.22
CA PRO A 57 -2.14 -5.09 -6.37
C PRO A 57 -2.84 -3.76 -6.69
N LEU A 58 -3.05 -2.93 -5.67
CA LEU A 58 -3.57 -1.57 -5.81
C LEU A 58 -2.55 -0.56 -5.33
N LEU A 59 -2.30 0.46 -6.13
CA LEU A 59 -1.62 1.68 -5.71
C LEU A 59 -2.68 2.69 -5.31
N ILE A 60 -2.71 3.05 -4.04
CA ILE A 60 -3.66 3.98 -3.46
C ILE A 60 -2.92 5.28 -3.15
N VAL A 61 -3.35 6.36 -3.78
CA VAL A 61 -2.84 7.72 -3.57
C VAL A 61 -3.80 8.47 -2.66
N LEU A 62 -3.24 9.10 -1.63
CA LEU A 62 -3.95 9.84 -0.61
C LEU A 62 -3.47 11.29 -0.66
N ILE A 63 -4.39 12.24 -0.81
CA ILE A 63 -4.09 13.66 -0.89
C ILE A 63 -4.89 14.37 0.19
N GLY A 64 -4.23 14.66 1.31
CA GLY A 64 -4.76 15.56 2.32
C GLY A 64 -4.43 17.02 2.01
N ARG A 65 -4.88 17.93 2.87
CA ARG A 65 -4.61 19.38 2.70
C ARG A 65 -3.12 19.74 2.73
N THR A 66 -2.36 19.08 3.60
CA THR A 66 -0.95 19.40 3.88
C THR A 66 -0.04 18.18 3.83
N TRP A 67 -0.56 17.04 3.35
CA TRP A 67 0.17 15.78 3.31
C TRP A 67 -0.25 14.96 2.10
N ARG A 68 0.67 14.15 1.59
CA ARG A 68 0.39 13.18 0.54
C ARG A 68 0.97 11.83 0.92
N GLY A 69 0.14 10.80 0.83
CA GLY A 69 0.52 9.43 1.14
C GLY A 69 0.34 8.54 -0.07
N ARG A 70 1.14 7.49 -0.13
CA ARG A 70 0.94 6.38 -1.06
C ARG A 70 0.92 5.08 -0.28
N ILE A 71 0.01 4.20 -0.63
CA ILE A 71 -0.13 2.85 -0.07
C ILE A 71 -0.18 1.85 -1.20
N VAL A 72 0.48 0.71 -1.02
CA VAL A 72 0.25 -0.46 -1.87
C VAL A 72 -0.50 -1.51 -1.07
N ALA A 73 -1.65 -1.93 -1.61
CA ALA A 73 -2.39 -3.06 -1.08
C ALA A 73 -2.27 -4.27 -2.03
N ARG A 74 -1.99 -5.46 -1.50
CA ARG A 74 -1.89 -6.71 -2.26
C ARG A 74 -2.37 -7.87 -1.39
N GLY A 75 -3.20 -8.75 -1.95
CA GLY A 75 -3.70 -9.93 -1.22
C GLY A 75 -4.55 -9.56 -0.01
N GLY A 76 -5.32 -8.47 -0.10
CA GLY A 76 -6.19 -7.99 0.99
C GLY A 76 -5.47 -7.26 2.12
N ARG A 77 -4.20 -6.86 1.91
CA ARG A 77 -3.35 -6.27 2.94
C ARG A 77 -2.53 -5.12 2.40
N ILE A 78 -2.16 -4.18 3.27
CA ILE A 78 -1.20 -3.14 2.94
C ILE A 78 0.21 -3.71 3.10
N VAL A 79 1.02 -3.61 2.05
CA VAL A 79 2.37 -4.19 1.96
C VAL A 79 3.47 -3.14 1.84
N ALA A 80 3.12 -1.93 1.41
CA ALA A 80 4.01 -0.77 1.40
C ALA A 80 3.22 0.51 1.73
N ALA A 81 3.87 1.47 2.38
CA ALA A 81 3.31 2.78 2.64
C ALA A 81 4.42 3.83 2.66
N GLU A 82 4.09 5.04 2.20
CA GLU A 82 5.00 6.16 2.14
C GLU A 82 4.24 7.45 2.37
N LEU A 83 4.86 8.39 3.08
CA LEU A 83 4.32 9.71 3.38
C LEU A 83 5.34 10.75 2.92
N GLU A 84 4.94 11.66 2.04
CA GLU A 84 5.85 12.64 1.42
C GLU A 84 6.54 13.49 2.49
N GLY A 85 7.87 13.63 2.37
CA GLY A 85 8.68 14.47 3.25
C GLY A 85 9.01 13.88 4.61
N GLU A 86 8.71 12.60 4.86
CA GLU A 86 8.91 11.99 6.16
C GLU A 86 9.51 10.58 6.09
N GLU A 87 10.50 10.34 6.94
CA GLU A 87 11.06 9.01 7.20
C GLU A 87 10.44 8.44 8.49
N GLY A 88 10.06 7.16 8.50
CA GLY A 88 9.51 6.48 9.67
C GLY A 88 8.23 5.69 9.41
N ASP A 89 7.38 5.54 10.44
CA ASP A 89 6.18 4.71 10.45
C ASP A 89 5.01 5.34 9.65
N ALA A 90 5.22 5.52 8.35
CA ALA A 90 4.30 6.17 7.41
C ALA A 90 2.91 5.53 7.44
N LEU A 91 2.82 4.20 7.48
CA LEU A 91 1.53 3.50 7.53
C LEU A 91 0.72 3.90 8.76
N ARG A 92 1.31 3.84 9.97
CA ARG A 92 0.58 4.16 11.18
C ARG A 92 0.04 5.59 11.17
N ARG A 93 0.83 6.53 10.65
CA ARG A 93 0.43 7.94 10.53
C ARG A 93 -0.68 8.12 9.52
N ILE A 94 -0.55 7.53 8.33
CA ILE A 94 -1.59 7.56 7.30
C ILE A 94 -2.89 6.96 7.84
N MET A 95 -2.86 5.77 8.44
CA MET A 95 -4.06 5.07 8.91
C MET A 95 -4.81 5.85 10.00
N ARG A 96 -4.09 6.64 10.81
CA ARG A 96 -4.65 7.48 11.88
C ARG A 96 -4.97 8.91 11.43
N ALA A 97 -4.59 9.30 10.22
CA ALA A 97 -4.93 10.61 9.69
C ALA A 97 -6.45 10.75 9.61
N ARG A 98 -6.94 11.96 9.92
CA ARG A 98 -8.35 12.32 9.92
C ARG A 98 -8.55 13.63 9.19
N GLY A 99 -9.77 13.83 8.70
CA GLY A 99 -10.19 15.04 7.99
C GLY A 99 -10.15 14.91 6.47
N PRO A 100 -10.43 16.02 5.76
CA PRO A 100 -10.57 16.04 4.30
C PRO A 100 -9.36 15.47 3.57
N ALA A 101 -9.56 14.36 2.88
CA ALA A 101 -8.56 13.76 2.00
C ALA A 101 -9.21 13.13 0.77
N LEU A 102 -8.56 13.29 -0.38
CA LEU A 102 -8.91 12.56 -1.60
C LEU A 102 -8.20 11.21 -1.60
N VAL A 103 -8.93 10.15 -1.97
CA VAL A 103 -8.44 8.79 -2.10
C VAL A 103 -8.63 8.37 -3.55
N ILE A 104 -7.54 7.99 -4.21
CA ILE A 104 -7.56 7.50 -5.58
C ILE A 104 -6.88 6.14 -5.62
N ALA A 105 -7.53 5.12 -6.16
CA ALA A 105 -6.95 3.78 -6.29
C ALA A 105 -6.80 3.38 -7.75
N PHE A 106 -5.62 2.86 -8.08
CA PHE A 106 -5.25 2.35 -9.39
C PHE A 106 -4.92 0.85 -9.28
N PRO A 107 -5.27 0.03 -10.28
CA PRO A 107 -4.61 -1.24 -10.48
C PRO A 107 -3.10 -1.01 -10.56
N ALA A 108 -2.32 -1.85 -9.91
CA ALA A 108 -0.88 -1.75 -9.88
C ALA A 108 -0.21 -3.06 -10.26
N LYS A 109 1.00 -2.95 -10.80
CA LYS A 109 1.89 -4.06 -11.10
C LYS A 109 3.23 -3.83 -10.42
N ALA A 110 3.89 -4.91 -10.01
CA ALA A 110 5.26 -4.81 -9.52
C ALA A 110 6.14 -4.26 -10.65
N SER A 111 6.83 -3.16 -10.38
CA SER A 111 7.95 -2.68 -11.17
C SER A 111 9.00 -3.79 -11.13
N GLN A 112 9.28 -4.43 -12.26
CA GLN A 112 10.53 -5.16 -12.38
C GLN A 112 11.63 -4.11 -12.25
N ARG A 113 12.22 -3.96 -11.07
CA ARG A 113 13.63 -3.56 -11.03
C ARG A 113 14.32 -4.69 -11.78
N SER A 114 14.59 -4.47 -13.06
CA SER A 114 15.59 -5.23 -13.78
C SER A 114 16.78 -5.26 -12.84
N SER A 115 17.03 -6.43 -12.26
CA SER A 115 18.30 -6.68 -11.64
C SER A 115 19.28 -6.71 -12.80
N GLU A 116 19.68 -5.54 -13.31
CA GLU A 116 20.97 -5.38 -13.94
C GLU A 116 21.98 -5.60 -12.83
N SER A 117 22.13 -6.89 -12.49
CA SER A 117 23.39 -7.46 -12.09
C SER A 117 24.34 -7.12 -13.23
N GLY A 118 24.94 -5.94 -13.15
CA GLY A 118 26.18 -5.63 -13.83
C GLY A 118 27.18 -6.66 -13.34
N GLY A 119 27.23 -7.79 -14.03
CA GLY A 119 28.31 -8.75 -13.90
C GLY A 119 29.63 -7.98 -14.07
N PRO A 120 30.65 -8.31 -13.26
CA PRO A 120 31.92 -7.61 -13.37
C PRO A 120 32.41 -7.69 -14.84
N PRO A 121 32.98 -6.62 -15.40
CA PRO A 121 33.64 -6.74 -16.69
C PRO A 121 34.70 -7.82 -16.55
N SER A 122 34.45 -8.93 -17.24
CA SER A 122 35.36 -10.06 -17.30
C SER A 122 36.44 -9.72 -18.31
N SER A 123 37.68 -9.68 -17.82
CA SER A 123 38.92 -10.02 -18.55
C SER A 123 39.47 -8.95 -19.52
N PRO A 124 40.78 -8.99 -19.85
CA PRO A 124 41.78 -10.06 -19.66
C PRO A 124 42.82 -9.85 -18.55
#